data_AF-A0A2V0PCA9-F1
#
_entry.id   AF-A0A2V0PCA9-F1
#
_cell.length_a   1.000
_cell.length_b   1.000
_cell.length_c   1.000
_cell.angle_alpha   90.00
_cell.angle_beta   90.00
_cell.angle_gamma   90.00
#
_symmetry.space_group_name_H-M   'P 1'
#
loop_
_entity.id
_entity.type
_entity.pdbx_description
1 polymer ?
#
loop_
_entity_poly.entity_id
_entity_poly.type
_entity_poly.pdbx_seq_one_letter_code
_entity_poly.pdbx_strand_id
1 'polypeptide(L)'
;MPRAARTPLPDGRCALHRAGQRLRTRPKASGGGFDDDVTAAALEEAVRLVRAAQALAAQQVRAELLQSRLADSADGPDAAASAAAAAAFLAEQGLSARDAGAAIEALSSGGDEGGGGGGGGGAGGSPPSRAWLEAKFLSLGRLLPGADLASMVSKRPLLLRASSSQVVGALVALAAALPAADAVAVAEKRPGLLLLPDLAERCERAVSRLLRLHPSRRRRVVAWLVAEYPELIERMDYYPDATTLDDLPIEIQNMMLPGGQATIDWLYRYWAERDAKEAAGGGTGGTDGGGGGTGGG
;
A
#
# COMPACT_ATOMS: atom_id res chain seq x y z
N MET A 1 4.73 1.31 60.78
CA MET A 1 4.29 1.16 59.37
C MET A 1 3.80 2.53 58.88
N PRO A 2 4.65 3.33 58.23
CA PRO A 2 4.28 4.67 57.78
C PRO A 2 3.48 4.61 56.47
N ARG A 3 2.33 5.31 56.45
CA ARG A 3 1.46 5.49 55.27
C ARG A 3 2.13 6.45 54.28
N ALA A 4 2.39 5.97 53.07
CA ALA A 4 2.86 6.79 51.95
C ALA A 4 1.75 7.75 51.49
N ALA A 5 2.09 9.04 51.43
CA ALA A 5 1.23 10.10 50.93
C ALA A 5 1.10 9.99 49.39
N ARG A 6 -0.13 10.01 48.89
CA ARG A 6 -0.44 10.07 47.46
C ARG A 6 -0.28 11.51 46.97
N THR A 7 0.63 11.72 46.03
CA THR A 7 0.75 12.95 45.25
C THR A 7 -0.43 13.06 44.26
N PRO A 8 -1.09 14.22 44.16
CA PRO A 8 -2.15 14.44 43.18
C PRO A 8 -1.53 14.66 41.78
N LEU A 9 -2.09 13.97 40.79
CA LEU A 9 -1.77 14.15 39.37
C LEU A 9 -2.32 15.50 38.87
N PRO A 10 -1.60 16.22 38.00
CA PRO A 10 -2.09 17.46 37.40
C PRO A 10 -3.22 17.19 36.40
N ASP A 11 -4.31 17.95 36.59
CA ASP A 11 -5.54 17.92 35.81
C ASP A 11 -5.27 18.52 34.41
N GLY A 12 -4.87 17.67 33.47
CA GLY A 12 -4.59 18.02 32.07
C GLY A 12 -5.87 18.28 31.27
N ARG A 13 -6.60 19.35 31.59
CA ARG A 13 -7.75 19.81 30.80
C ARG A 13 -7.25 20.43 29.49
N CYS A 14 -7.37 19.68 28.40
CA CYS A 14 -7.18 20.16 27.03
C CYS A 14 -8.08 21.37 26.75
N ALA A 15 -7.45 22.54 26.62
CA ALA A 15 -8.05 23.73 26.05
C ALA A 15 -8.11 23.61 24.51
N LEU A 16 -9.08 22.85 24.00
CA LEU A 16 -9.45 22.82 22.57
C LEU A 16 -10.94 23.14 22.41
N HIS A 17 -11.36 24.29 22.90
CA HIS A 17 -12.72 24.80 22.67
C HIS A 17 -12.70 26.34 22.59
N ARG A 18 -12.23 26.90 21.46
CA ARG A 18 -12.65 28.23 20.95
C ARG A 18 -11.94 28.60 19.64
N ALA A 19 -12.38 28.01 18.53
CA ALA A 19 -12.12 28.58 17.20
C ALA A 19 -13.13 27.99 16.21
N GLY A 20 -14.39 28.43 16.24
CA GLY A 20 -15.37 27.86 15.32
C GLY A 20 -16.77 28.43 15.38
N GLN A 21 -16.95 29.76 15.43
CA GLN A 21 -18.28 30.36 15.23
C GLN A 21 -18.22 31.78 14.66
N ARG A 22 -17.46 32.06 13.59
CA ARG A 22 -17.73 33.23 12.72
C ARG A 22 -17.31 32.87 11.31
N LEU A 23 -18.08 33.32 10.31
CA LEU A 23 -17.94 33.09 8.86
C LEU A 23 -18.84 31.98 8.28
N ARG A 24 -20.16 32.13 8.47
CA ARG A 24 -21.17 31.65 7.50
C ARG A 24 -21.78 32.85 6.79
N THR A 25 -21.03 33.46 5.90
CA THR A 25 -21.57 34.28 4.80
C THR A 25 -21.12 33.61 3.53
N ARG A 26 -22.02 32.85 2.91
CA ARG A 26 -21.79 32.15 1.65
C ARG A 26 -21.72 33.22 0.55
N PRO A 27 -20.54 33.52 -0.01
CA PRO A 27 -20.46 34.47 -1.11
C PRO A 27 -21.17 33.86 -2.32
N LYS A 28 -21.96 34.69 -2.98
CA LYS A 28 -22.68 34.36 -4.21
C LYS A 28 -21.64 34.01 -5.27
N ALA A 29 -21.68 32.80 -5.80
CA ALA A 29 -20.75 32.31 -6.82
C ALA A 29 -20.91 33.14 -8.11
N SER A 30 -20.14 34.22 -8.22
CA SER A 30 -19.76 34.77 -9.52
C SER A 30 -18.75 33.82 -10.12
N GLY A 31 -19.01 33.35 -11.34
CA GLY A 31 -18.14 32.44 -12.10
C GLY A 31 -16.82 33.09 -12.52
N GLY A 32 -15.99 33.46 -11.54
CA GLY A 32 -14.57 33.69 -11.74
C GLY A 32 -13.91 32.33 -11.80
N GLY A 33 -13.27 32.03 -12.93
CA GLY A 33 -12.29 30.96 -12.99
C GLY A 33 -11.35 31.15 -11.81
N PHE A 34 -11.29 30.17 -10.92
CA PHE A 34 -10.21 30.11 -9.95
C PHE A 34 -8.91 30.21 -10.74
N ASP A 35 -7.99 31.09 -10.32
CA ASP A 35 -6.68 31.23 -10.95
C ASP A 35 -6.00 29.85 -10.97
N ASP A 36 -6.07 29.18 -12.11
CA ASP A 36 -5.45 27.86 -12.33
C ASP A 36 -3.94 27.95 -12.03
N ASP A 37 -3.33 29.13 -12.25
CA ASP A 37 -1.94 29.43 -11.94
C ASP A 37 -1.65 29.39 -10.43
N VAL A 38 -2.53 29.93 -9.59
CA VAL A 38 -2.36 29.90 -8.12
C VAL A 38 -2.53 28.47 -7.61
N THR A 39 -3.49 27.74 -8.18
CA THR A 39 -3.75 26.34 -7.81
C THR A 39 -2.59 25.43 -8.22
N ALA A 40 -2.04 25.62 -9.43
CA ALA A 40 -0.88 24.91 -9.92
C ALA A 40 0.36 25.17 -9.08
N ALA A 41 0.67 26.44 -8.75
CA ALA A 41 1.81 26.81 -7.91
C ALA A 41 1.68 26.21 -6.49
N ALA A 42 0.48 26.20 -5.92
CA ALA A 42 0.24 25.57 -4.61
C ALA A 42 0.45 24.05 -4.66
N LEU A 43 0.04 23.40 -5.76
CA LEU A 43 0.23 21.97 -5.96
C LEU A 43 1.71 21.62 -6.13
N GLU A 44 2.46 22.40 -6.91
CA GLU A 44 3.91 22.23 -7.08
C GLU A 44 4.65 22.37 -5.75
N GLU A 45 4.29 23.38 -4.95
CA GLU A 45 4.88 23.59 -3.63
C GLU A 45 4.54 22.43 -2.67
N ALA A 46 3.30 21.93 -2.69
CA ALA A 46 2.91 20.76 -1.91
C ALA A 46 3.73 19.52 -2.30
N VAL A 47 3.92 19.26 -3.59
CA VAL A 47 4.76 18.16 -4.09
C VAL A 47 6.22 18.32 -3.64
N ARG A 48 6.76 19.55 -3.70
CA ARG A 48 8.12 19.86 -3.23
C ARG A 48 8.29 19.58 -1.74
N LEU A 49 7.33 20.02 -0.91
CA LEU A 49 7.35 19.80 0.54
C LEU A 49 7.25 18.31 0.88
N VAL A 50 6.40 17.55 0.19
CA VAL A 50 6.30 16.10 0.37
C VAL A 50 7.63 15.41 0.04
N ARG A 51 8.28 15.77 -1.06
CA ARG A 51 9.60 15.23 -1.42
C ARG A 51 10.68 15.56 -0.39
N ALA A 52 10.69 16.77 0.15
CA ALA A 52 11.62 17.17 1.19
C ALA A 52 11.40 16.40 2.50
N ALA A 53 10.14 16.22 2.91
CA ALA A 53 9.78 15.42 4.08
C ALA A 53 10.19 13.94 3.92
N GLN A 54 9.99 13.38 2.73
CA GLN A 54 10.43 12.01 2.40
C GLN A 54 11.96 11.87 2.50
N ALA A 55 12.73 12.86 2.02
CA ALA A 55 14.19 12.85 2.11
C ALA A 55 14.69 12.89 3.57
N LEU A 56 14.07 13.73 4.42
CA LEU A 56 14.40 13.80 5.85
C LEU A 56 14.06 12.50 6.60
N ALA A 57 12.87 11.93 6.33
CA ALA A 57 12.49 10.65 6.92
C ALA A 57 13.46 9.53 6.51
N ALA A 58 13.91 9.51 5.25
CA ALA A 58 14.91 8.54 4.79
C ALA A 58 16.27 8.73 5.49
N GLN A 59 16.69 9.96 5.75
CA GLN A 59 17.93 10.24 6.51
C GLN A 59 17.83 9.78 7.97
N GLN A 60 16.69 10.00 8.63
CA GLN A 60 16.45 9.54 10.00
C GLN A 60 16.49 8.01 10.10
N VAL A 61 15.77 7.32 9.22
CA VAL A 61 15.78 5.84 9.19
C VAL A 61 17.18 5.31 8.90
N ARG A 62 17.96 5.95 8.02
CA ARG A 62 19.35 5.56 7.76
C ARG A 62 20.24 5.73 8.99
N ALA A 63 20.07 6.81 9.75
CA ALA A 63 20.81 7.05 10.98
C ALA A 63 20.48 5.98 12.04
N GLU A 64 19.20 5.66 12.24
CA GLU A 64 18.74 4.61 13.16
C GLU A 64 19.29 3.22 12.76
N LEU A 65 19.27 2.88 11.47
CA LEU A 65 19.80 1.61 10.97
C LEU A 65 21.33 1.51 11.12
N LEU A 66 22.07 2.60 10.89
CA LEU A 66 23.51 2.62 11.12
C LEU A 66 23.83 2.44 12.61
N GLN A 67 23.05 3.07 13.49
CA GLN A 67 23.21 2.93 14.93
C GLN A 67 22.90 1.50 15.40
N SER A 68 21.85 0.86 14.87
CA SER A 68 21.54 -0.55 15.12
C SER A 68 22.64 -1.48 14.62
N ARG A 69 23.18 -1.22 13.42
CA ARG A 69 24.25 -2.06 12.83
C ARG A 69 25.55 -1.97 13.62
N LEU A 70 25.88 -0.77 14.11
CA LEU A 70 27.05 -0.58 14.98
C LEU A 70 26.87 -1.33 16.31
N ALA A 71 25.67 -1.36 16.86
CA ALA A 71 25.36 -2.16 18.05
C ALA A 71 25.51 -3.67 17.81
N ASP A 72 25.12 -4.17 16.64
CA ASP A 72 25.23 -5.61 16.29
C ASP A 72 26.67 -6.06 16.00
N SER A 73 27.59 -5.15 15.65
CA SER A 73 28.97 -5.50 15.30
C SER A 73 29.91 -5.74 16.49
N ALA A 74 29.45 -5.51 17.73
CA ALA A 74 30.32 -5.51 18.91
C ALA A 74 30.52 -6.90 19.56
N ASP A 75 29.61 -7.85 19.35
CA ASP A 75 29.72 -9.22 19.87
C ASP A 75 29.17 -10.16 18.81
N GLY A 76 30.03 -10.83 18.03
CA GLY A 76 29.59 -11.75 16.97
C GLY A 76 28.90 -12.96 17.59
N PRO A 77 27.55 -13.02 17.63
CA PRO A 77 26.87 -14.16 18.20
C PRO A 77 27.02 -15.33 17.22
N ASP A 78 26.97 -16.55 17.75
CA ASP A 78 26.79 -17.74 16.91
C ASP A 78 25.62 -17.50 15.94
N ALA A 79 25.88 -17.58 14.63
CA ALA A 79 24.88 -17.30 13.59
C ALA A 79 23.62 -18.15 13.78
N ALA A 80 23.78 -19.38 14.28
CA ALA A 80 22.65 -20.26 14.59
C ALA A 80 21.77 -19.69 15.72
N ALA A 81 22.39 -19.14 16.78
CA ALA A 81 21.66 -18.50 17.88
C ALA A 81 20.94 -17.23 17.42
N SER A 82 21.56 -16.43 16.55
CA SER A 82 20.92 -15.24 15.97
C SER A 82 19.70 -15.61 15.11
N ALA A 83 19.84 -16.61 14.23
CA ALA A 83 18.74 -17.11 13.41
C ALA A 83 17.58 -17.65 14.26
N ALA A 84 17.87 -18.41 15.32
CA ALA A 84 16.86 -18.92 16.24
C ALA A 84 16.12 -17.80 16.98
N ALA A 85 16.84 -16.79 17.48
CA ALA A 85 16.23 -15.63 18.13
C ALA A 85 15.35 -14.81 17.18
N ALA A 86 15.80 -14.64 15.93
CA ALA A 86 15.08 -13.97 14.86
C ALA A 86 13.79 -14.72 14.50
N ALA A 87 13.85 -16.04 14.33
CA ALA A 87 12.68 -16.87 14.07
C ALA A 87 11.69 -16.86 15.24
N ALA A 88 12.17 -16.92 16.48
CA ALA A 88 11.33 -16.83 17.67
C ALA A 88 10.58 -15.48 17.73
N PHE A 89 11.25 -14.37 17.42
CA PHE A 89 10.60 -13.07 17.33
C PHE A 89 9.49 -13.04 16.26
N LEU A 90 9.73 -13.57 15.06
CA LEU A 90 8.68 -13.64 14.03
C LEU A 90 7.49 -14.48 14.47
N ALA A 91 7.73 -15.58 15.21
CA ALA A 91 6.66 -16.37 15.79
C ALA A 91 5.89 -15.60 16.88
N GLU A 92 6.56 -14.78 17.71
CA GLU A 92 5.92 -13.85 18.66
C GLU A 92 5.02 -12.82 17.94
N GLN A 93 5.36 -12.44 16.71
CA GLN A 93 4.54 -11.54 15.87
C GLN A 93 3.35 -12.26 15.20
N GLY A 94 3.18 -13.57 15.37
CA GLY A 94 2.04 -14.33 14.86
C GLY A 94 2.34 -15.21 13.63
N LEU A 95 3.59 -15.30 13.17
CA LEU A 95 3.95 -16.28 12.13
C LEU A 95 3.97 -17.70 12.71
N SER A 96 3.66 -18.70 11.88
CA SER A 96 3.92 -20.08 12.25
C SER A 96 5.44 -20.31 12.37
N ALA A 97 5.88 -21.24 13.22
CA ALA A 97 7.31 -21.54 13.37
C ALA A 97 7.98 -21.95 12.05
N ARG A 98 7.23 -22.62 11.17
CA ARG A 98 7.67 -22.99 9.81
C ARG A 98 7.87 -21.75 8.95
N ASP A 99 6.89 -20.85 8.91
CA ASP A 99 6.96 -19.64 8.07
C ASP A 99 8.02 -18.66 8.59
N ALA A 100 8.17 -18.56 9.91
CA ALA A 100 9.24 -17.79 10.54
C ALA A 100 10.62 -18.31 10.09
N GLY A 101 10.86 -19.63 10.15
CA GLY A 101 12.10 -20.24 9.67
C GLY A 101 12.36 -19.97 8.18
N ALA A 102 11.34 -20.17 7.33
CA ALA A 102 11.42 -19.89 5.90
C ALA A 102 11.69 -18.40 5.60
N ALA A 103 11.11 -17.49 6.39
CA ALA A 103 11.36 -16.07 6.27
C ALA A 103 12.81 -15.70 6.62
N ILE A 104 13.38 -16.27 7.68
CA ILE A 104 14.80 -16.07 8.04
C ILE A 104 15.73 -16.64 6.96
N GLU A 105 15.42 -17.81 6.41
CA GLU A 105 16.18 -18.41 5.32
C GLU A 105 16.16 -17.53 4.06
N ALA A 106 14.97 -17.03 3.66
CA ALA A 106 14.83 -16.10 2.54
C ALA A 106 15.59 -14.78 2.78
N LEU A 107 15.57 -14.27 4.01
CA LEU A 107 16.30 -13.07 4.42
C LEU A 107 17.81 -13.28 4.55
N SER A 108 18.30 -14.51 4.61
CA SER A 108 19.74 -14.82 4.65
C SER A 108 20.28 -15.11 3.26
N SER A 109 19.47 -15.72 2.39
CA SER A 109 19.84 -16.12 1.03
C SER A 109 19.72 -15.00 -0.01
N GLY A 110 18.79 -14.06 0.12
CA GLY A 110 18.47 -13.08 -0.94
C GLY A 110 19.51 -11.98 -1.20
N GLY A 111 20.79 -12.17 -0.86
CA GLY A 111 21.82 -11.13 -0.89
C GLY A 111 22.21 -10.58 -2.27
N ASP A 112 21.76 -11.16 -3.38
CA ASP A 112 22.43 -10.97 -4.68
C ASP A 112 21.53 -10.53 -5.86
N GLU A 113 20.25 -10.22 -5.65
CA GLU A 113 19.35 -9.89 -6.77
C GLU A 113 19.48 -8.45 -7.33
N GLY A 114 20.42 -7.64 -6.82
CA GLY A 114 20.48 -6.21 -7.13
C GLY A 114 21.88 -5.68 -7.47
N GLY A 115 22.35 -5.91 -8.70
CA GLY A 115 23.35 -5.06 -9.35
C GLY A 115 24.73 -5.66 -9.46
N GLY A 116 25.01 -6.22 -10.63
CA GLY A 116 26.29 -6.83 -10.97
C GLY A 116 27.48 -5.87 -10.97
N GLY A 117 28.65 -6.45 -10.70
CA GLY A 117 29.94 -5.85 -11.02
C GLY A 117 31.00 -6.05 -9.94
N GLY A 118 31.71 -7.18 -10.01
CA GLY A 118 33.04 -7.31 -9.40
C GLY A 118 33.11 -8.34 -8.28
N GLY A 119 33.62 -9.52 -8.62
CA GLY A 119 33.72 -10.66 -7.72
C GLY A 119 34.54 -10.43 -6.46
N GLY A 120 34.10 -11.07 -5.38
CA GLY A 120 34.84 -11.12 -4.13
C GLY A 120 34.08 -11.91 -3.07
N GLY A 121 34.19 -13.25 -3.11
CA GLY A 121 34.00 -14.16 -1.97
C GLY A 121 32.61 -14.17 -1.34
N GLY A 122 31.82 -15.21 -1.66
CA GLY A 122 30.54 -15.50 -1.03
C GLY A 122 30.64 -15.63 0.49
N ALA A 123 30.37 -14.54 1.19
CA ALA A 123 29.93 -14.57 2.57
C ALA A 123 28.42 -14.80 2.53
N GLY A 124 27.97 -16.01 2.85
CA GLY A 124 26.55 -16.26 3.13
C GLY A 124 26.05 -15.18 4.08
N GLY A 125 24.97 -14.49 3.70
CA GLY A 125 24.48 -13.35 4.46
C GLY A 125 24.19 -13.79 5.89
N SER A 126 24.85 -13.16 6.87
CA SER A 126 24.55 -13.42 8.28
C SER A 126 23.04 -13.25 8.51
N PRO A 127 22.40 -14.14 9.28
CA PRO A 127 20.99 -14.04 9.56
C PRO A 127 20.68 -12.70 10.22
N PRO A 128 19.52 -12.09 9.91
CA PRO A 128 19.14 -10.82 10.50
C PRO A 128 19.07 -10.93 12.03
N SER A 129 19.57 -9.92 12.73
CA SER A 129 19.46 -9.85 14.19
C SER A 129 18.01 -9.62 14.61
N ARG A 130 17.66 -10.05 15.83
CA ARG A 130 16.35 -9.76 16.44
C ARG A 130 16.08 -8.25 16.52
N ALA A 131 17.07 -7.46 16.93
CA ALA A 131 16.95 -6.00 17.05
C ALA A 131 16.63 -5.34 15.70
N TRP A 132 17.28 -5.78 14.61
CA TRP A 132 16.98 -5.30 13.26
C TRP A 132 15.54 -5.65 12.85
N LEU A 133 15.08 -6.87 13.12
CA LEU A 133 13.70 -7.28 12.82
C LEU A 133 12.67 -6.48 13.60
N GLU A 134 12.89 -6.25 14.89
CA GLU A 134 12.04 -5.42 15.73
C GLU A 134 11.90 -4.00 15.16
N ALA A 135 13.02 -3.37 14.81
CA ALA A 135 13.03 -2.04 14.19
C ALA A 135 12.29 -2.03 12.85
N LYS A 136 12.46 -3.08 12.03
CA LYS A 136 11.78 -3.21 10.73
C LYS A 136 10.28 -3.42 10.87
N PHE A 137 9.83 -4.28 11.76
CA PHE A 137 8.40 -4.49 12.04
C PHE A 137 7.75 -3.21 12.54
N LEU A 138 8.39 -2.52 13.47
CA LEU A 138 7.88 -1.26 14.01
C LEU A 138 7.78 -0.19 12.93
N SER A 139 8.80 -0.06 12.07
CA SER A 139 8.80 0.85 10.93
C SER A 139 7.67 0.53 9.95
N LEU A 140 7.50 -0.74 9.56
CA LEU A 140 6.42 -1.17 8.68
C LEU A 140 5.04 -0.92 9.31
N GLY A 141 4.86 -1.17 10.60
CA GLY A 141 3.60 -0.92 11.31
C GLY A 141 3.20 0.55 11.36
N ARG A 142 4.19 1.47 11.37
CA ARG A 142 3.92 2.91 11.23
C ARG A 142 3.50 3.29 9.81
N LEU A 143 4.03 2.61 8.79
CA LEU A 143 3.74 2.90 7.38
C LEU A 143 2.45 2.23 6.89
N LEU A 144 2.07 1.09 7.47
CA LEU A 144 0.92 0.27 7.09
C LEU A 144 -0.02 0.09 8.30
N PRO A 145 -0.66 1.16 8.77
CA PRO A 145 -1.51 1.09 9.95
C PRO A 145 -2.69 0.15 9.72
N GLY A 146 -2.86 -0.83 10.61
CA GLY A 146 -3.96 -1.79 10.58
C GLY A 146 -3.74 -3.02 9.69
N ALA A 147 -2.63 -3.08 8.93
CA ALA A 147 -2.31 -4.24 8.11
C ALA A 147 -1.84 -5.43 8.96
N ASP A 148 -2.21 -6.66 8.57
CA ASP A 148 -1.64 -7.89 9.12
C ASP A 148 -0.22 -8.11 8.58
N LEU A 149 0.76 -7.48 9.23
CA LEU A 149 2.17 -7.58 8.88
C LEU A 149 2.68 -9.03 8.94
N ALA A 150 2.16 -9.86 9.84
CA ALA A 150 2.58 -11.25 9.97
C ALA A 150 2.21 -12.05 8.70
N SER A 151 0.97 -11.90 8.24
CA SER A 151 0.49 -12.47 6.98
C SER A 151 1.27 -11.92 5.78
N MET A 152 1.52 -10.61 5.74
CA MET A 152 2.31 -9.99 4.66
C MET A 152 3.74 -10.53 4.59
N VAL A 153 4.43 -10.64 5.73
CA VAL A 153 5.81 -11.17 5.82
C VAL A 153 5.84 -12.65 5.49
N SER A 154 4.86 -13.44 5.93
CA SER A 154 4.75 -14.86 5.56
C SER A 154 4.63 -15.02 4.03
N LYS A 155 3.80 -14.20 3.37
CA LYS A 155 3.66 -14.21 1.90
C LYS A 155 4.90 -13.68 1.17
N ARG A 156 5.59 -12.68 1.74
CA ARG A 156 6.74 -12.02 1.11
C ARG A 156 7.78 -11.56 2.15
N PRO A 157 8.69 -12.46 2.58
CA PRO A 157 9.70 -12.14 3.60
C PRO A 157 10.63 -10.97 3.22
N LEU A 158 10.91 -10.81 1.93
CA LEU A 158 11.74 -9.72 1.39
C LEU A 158 11.17 -8.32 1.67
N LEU A 159 9.89 -8.22 2.06
CA LEU A 159 9.30 -6.95 2.50
C LEU A 159 10.07 -6.33 3.68
N LEU A 160 10.65 -7.14 4.57
CA LEU A 160 11.44 -6.65 5.70
C LEU A 160 12.75 -5.96 5.28
N ARG A 161 13.23 -6.25 4.06
CA ARG A 161 14.40 -5.57 3.48
C ARG A 161 14.05 -4.28 2.75
N ALA A 162 12.78 -4.05 2.46
CA ALA A 162 12.34 -2.82 1.80
C ALA A 162 12.77 -1.59 2.61
N SER A 163 13.14 -0.53 1.89
CA SER A 163 13.36 0.77 2.51
C SER A 163 12.03 1.45 2.77
N SER A 164 11.95 2.29 3.81
CA SER A 164 10.74 3.06 4.11
C SER A 164 10.34 3.95 2.93
N SER A 165 11.30 4.54 2.20
CA SER A 165 11.05 5.33 0.99
C SER A 165 10.44 4.51 -0.13
N GLN A 166 10.87 3.26 -0.32
CA GLN A 166 10.31 2.36 -1.32
C GLN A 166 8.85 2.00 -0.99
N VAL A 167 8.57 1.63 0.28
CA VAL A 167 7.21 1.32 0.72
C VAL A 167 6.29 2.53 0.58
N VAL A 168 6.73 3.72 1.01
CA VAL A 168 5.96 4.96 0.87
C VAL A 168 5.71 5.29 -0.61
N GLY A 169 6.74 5.20 -1.45
CA GLY A 169 6.61 5.44 -2.89
C GLY A 169 5.60 4.50 -3.54
N ALA A 170 5.63 3.21 -3.17
CA ALA A 170 4.67 2.22 -3.64
C ALA A 170 3.24 2.53 -3.18
N LEU A 171 3.03 2.89 -1.91
CA LEU A 171 1.71 3.26 -1.41
C LEU A 171 1.15 4.52 -2.10
N VAL A 172 1.99 5.52 -2.35
CA VAL A 172 1.61 6.71 -3.12
C VAL A 172 1.22 6.34 -4.55
N ALA A 173 1.99 5.46 -5.21
CA ALA A 173 1.67 4.98 -6.55
C ALA A 173 0.31 4.26 -6.59
N LEU A 174 0.05 3.37 -5.63
CA LEU A 174 -1.24 2.68 -5.51
C LEU A 174 -2.40 3.65 -5.28
N ALA A 175 -2.24 4.60 -4.34
CA ALA A 175 -3.27 5.60 -4.05
C ALA A 175 -3.57 6.51 -5.25
N ALA A 176 -2.54 6.91 -6.00
CA ALA A 176 -2.70 7.72 -7.21
C ALA A 176 -3.40 6.95 -8.35
N ALA A 177 -3.05 5.67 -8.52
CA ALA A 177 -3.68 4.82 -9.52
C ALA A 177 -5.14 4.49 -9.18
N LEU A 178 -5.42 4.26 -7.90
CA LEU A 178 -6.68 3.73 -7.35
C LEU A 178 -7.29 4.69 -6.31
N PRO A 179 -7.76 5.89 -6.69
CA PRO A 179 -8.17 6.94 -5.74
C PRO A 179 -9.40 6.59 -4.88
N ALA A 180 -10.13 5.54 -5.23
CA ALA A 180 -11.30 5.06 -4.47
C ALA A 180 -10.98 3.83 -3.61
N ALA A 181 -9.73 3.36 -3.61
CA ALA A 181 -9.30 2.17 -2.89
C ALA A 181 -8.36 2.52 -1.74
N ASP A 182 -8.40 1.70 -0.70
CA ASP A 182 -7.41 1.76 0.37
C ASP A 182 -6.10 1.09 -0.10
N ALA A 183 -5.07 1.90 -0.33
CA ALA A 183 -3.77 1.41 -0.78
C ALA A 183 -3.13 0.42 0.21
N VAL A 184 -3.40 0.54 1.51
CA VAL A 184 -2.89 -0.38 2.53
C VAL A 184 -3.56 -1.75 2.38
N ALA A 185 -4.88 -1.79 2.22
CA ALA A 185 -5.61 -3.04 1.98
C ALA A 185 -5.18 -3.74 0.67
N VAL A 186 -4.91 -2.97 -0.39
CA VAL A 186 -4.36 -3.48 -1.65
C VAL A 186 -2.97 -4.09 -1.44
N ALA A 187 -2.10 -3.40 -0.71
CA ALA A 187 -0.76 -3.89 -0.39
C ALA A 187 -0.80 -5.14 0.51
N GLU A 188 -1.73 -5.22 1.45
CA GLU A 188 -1.90 -6.38 2.33
C GLU A 188 -2.34 -7.65 1.56
N LYS A 189 -3.25 -7.49 0.59
CA LYS A 189 -3.63 -8.56 -0.32
C LYS A 189 -2.43 -9.05 -1.15
N ARG A 190 -1.60 -8.14 -1.66
CA ARG A 190 -0.45 -8.44 -2.53
C ARG A 190 0.83 -7.68 -2.09
N PRO A 191 1.54 -8.14 -1.04
CA PRO A 191 2.70 -7.43 -0.48
C PRO A 191 3.88 -7.31 -1.44
N GLY A 192 3.94 -8.17 -2.47
CA GLY A 192 4.95 -8.10 -3.53
C GLY A 192 4.94 -6.79 -4.31
N LEU A 193 3.79 -6.11 -4.41
CA LEU A 193 3.69 -4.83 -5.12
C LEU A 193 4.58 -3.74 -4.49
N LEU A 194 4.74 -3.77 -3.16
CA LEU A 194 5.59 -2.82 -2.43
C LEU A 194 7.07 -2.95 -2.77
N LEU A 195 7.46 -4.05 -3.42
CA LEU A 195 8.84 -4.33 -3.80
C LEU A 195 9.14 -3.99 -5.26
N LEU A 196 8.13 -3.63 -6.07
CA LEU A 196 8.31 -3.33 -7.48
C LEU A 196 8.90 -1.92 -7.66
N PRO A 197 10.05 -1.78 -8.34
CA PRO A 197 10.70 -0.47 -8.52
C PRO A 197 9.93 0.44 -9.48
N ASP A 198 9.20 -0.13 -10.44
CA ASP A 198 8.41 0.54 -11.48
C ASP A 198 6.89 0.41 -11.23
N LEU A 199 6.47 0.37 -9.97
CA LEU A 199 5.06 0.14 -9.60
C LEU A 199 4.13 1.21 -10.18
N ALA A 200 4.55 2.48 -10.20
CA ALA A 200 3.74 3.58 -10.71
C ALA A 200 3.41 3.38 -12.20
N GLU A 201 4.43 3.11 -13.01
CA GLU A 201 4.30 2.86 -14.43
C GLU A 201 3.50 1.59 -14.71
N ARG A 202 3.69 0.52 -13.92
CA ARG A 202 2.90 -0.72 -14.01
C ARG A 202 1.43 -0.47 -13.72
N CYS A 203 1.12 0.26 -12.65
CA CYS A 203 -0.26 0.59 -12.30
C CYS A 203 -0.93 1.38 -13.43
N GLU A 204 -0.26 2.39 -13.98
CA GLU A 204 -0.79 3.19 -15.08
C GLU A 204 -1.06 2.33 -16.33
N ARG A 205 -0.10 1.50 -16.74
CA ARG A 205 -0.27 0.58 -17.89
C ARG A 205 -1.42 -0.40 -17.67
N ALA A 206 -1.47 -1.03 -16.50
CA ALA A 206 -2.50 -2.00 -16.16
C ALA A 206 -3.88 -1.36 -16.14
N VAL A 207 -4.06 -0.23 -15.44
CA VAL A 207 -5.34 0.49 -15.38
C VAL A 207 -5.75 0.99 -16.76
N SER A 208 -4.83 1.55 -17.55
CA SER A 208 -5.13 2.03 -18.91
C SER A 208 -5.53 0.88 -19.85
N ARG A 209 -4.92 -0.30 -19.70
CA ARG A 209 -5.29 -1.48 -20.48
C ARG A 209 -6.65 -2.02 -20.04
N LEU A 210 -6.88 -2.19 -18.75
CA LEU A 210 -8.17 -2.62 -18.21
C LEU A 210 -9.30 -1.65 -18.58
N LEU A 211 -9.04 -0.34 -18.62
CA LEU A 211 -10.03 0.66 -19.04
C LEU A 211 -10.44 0.51 -20.50
N ARG A 212 -9.52 0.08 -21.37
CA ARG A 212 -9.82 -0.19 -22.78
C ARG A 212 -10.59 -1.50 -22.96
N LEU A 213 -10.23 -2.53 -22.21
CA LEU A 213 -10.81 -3.87 -22.31
C LEU A 213 -12.20 -3.96 -21.64
N HIS A 214 -12.39 -3.29 -20.51
CA HIS A 214 -13.60 -3.40 -19.70
C HIS A 214 -14.78 -2.64 -20.37
N PRO A 215 -15.97 -3.27 -20.55
CA PRO A 215 -17.08 -2.67 -21.28
C PRO A 215 -17.55 -1.32 -20.72
N SER A 216 -17.46 -1.12 -19.40
CA SER A 216 -17.86 0.14 -18.75
C SER A 216 -17.02 1.34 -19.16
N ARG A 217 -15.74 1.14 -19.53
CA ARG A 217 -14.74 2.20 -19.77
C ARG A 217 -14.67 3.26 -18.66
N ARG A 218 -15.08 2.91 -17.43
CA ARG A 218 -15.11 3.80 -16.26
C ARG A 218 -13.95 3.51 -15.32
N ARG A 219 -13.13 4.52 -15.05
CA ARG A 219 -11.97 4.41 -14.16
C ARG A 219 -12.35 3.93 -12.75
N ARG A 220 -13.49 4.36 -12.21
CA ARG A 220 -13.95 3.93 -10.88
C ARG A 220 -14.23 2.43 -10.80
N VAL A 221 -14.82 1.85 -11.85
CA VAL A 221 -15.11 0.40 -11.92
C VAL A 221 -13.81 -0.38 -12.00
N VAL A 222 -12.90 0.04 -12.89
CA VAL A 222 -11.57 -0.58 -13.04
C VAL A 222 -10.75 -0.45 -11.76
N ALA A 223 -10.78 0.71 -11.10
CA ALA A 223 -10.05 0.91 -9.85
C ALA A 223 -10.56 -0.01 -8.74
N TRP A 224 -11.89 -0.18 -8.62
CA TRP A 224 -12.47 -1.14 -7.69
C TRP A 224 -12.06 -2.58 -8.02
N LEU A 225 -12.09 -2.95 -9.30
CA LEU A 225 -11.65 -4.28 -9.77
C LEU A 225 -10.19 -4.57 -9.41
N VAL A 226 -9.28 -3.62 -9.65
CA VAL A 226 -7.86 -3.76 -9.30
C VAL A 226 -7.66 -3.79 -7.79
N ALA A 227 -8.44 -3.03 -7.03
CA ALA A 227 -8.40 -3.10 -5.57
C ALA A 227 -8.86 -4.46 -5.03
N GLU A 228 -9.80 -5.10 -5.72
CA GLU A 228 -10.27 -6.42 -5.36
C GLU A 228 -9.25 -7.51 -5.72
N TYR A 229 -8.62 -7.39 -6.89
CA TYR A 229 -7.62 -8.32 -7.44
C TYR A 229 -6.31 -7.61 -7.82
N PRO A 230 -5.44 -7.29 -6.85
CA PRO A 230 -4.21 -6.52 -7.11
C PRO A 230 -3.21 -7.22 -8.02
N GLU A 231 -3.27 -8.55 -8.13
CA GLU A 231 -2.46 -9.35 -9.06
C GLU A 231 -2.67 -8.96 -10.52
N LEU A 232 -3.79 -8.31 -10.86
CA LEU A 232 -4.03 -7.77 -12.21
C LEU A 232 -2.94 -6.78 -12.63
N ILE A 233 -2.34 -6.03 -11.69
CA ILE A 233 -1.26 -5.08 -12.01
C ILE A 233 -0.07 -5.80 -12.66
N GLU A 234 0.33 -6.96 -12.13
CA GLU A 234 1.42 -7.76 -12.66
C GLU A 234 0.97 -8.58 -13.88
N ARG A 235 -0.23 -9.19 -13.81
CA ARG A 235 -0.72 -10.07 -14.88
C ARG A 235 -0.97 -9.33 -16.19
N MET A 236 -1.39 -8.07 -16.14
CA MET A 236 -1.68 -7.31 -17.36
C MET A 236 -0.43 -6.99 -18.20
N ASP A 237 0.78 -7.06 -17.64
CA ASP A 237 2.01 -6.90 -18.42
C ASP A 237 2.24 -8.06 -19.41
N TYR A 238 1.70 -9.26 -19.15
CA TYR A 238 1.85 -10.43 -20.02
C TYR A 238 0.93 -10.42 -21.25
N TYR A 239 -0.07 -9.53 -21.28
CA TYR A 239 -1.07 -9.46 -22.35
C TYR A 239 -1.06 -8.07 -23.01
N PRO A 240 0.06 -7.67 -23.65
CA PRO A 240 0.18 -6.34 -24.21
C PRO A 240 -0.80 -6.07 -25.36
N ASP A 241 -1.08 -7.13 -26.12
CA ASP A 241 -1.81 -7.10 -27.40
C ASP A 241 -3.28 -7.49 -27.27
N ALA A 242 -3.77 -7.77 -26.06
CA ALA A 242 -5.18 -8.06 -25.84
C ALA A 242 -6.04 -6.86 -26.29
N THR A 243 -7.00 -7.12 -27.17
CA THR A 243 -7.89 -6.11 -27.76
C THR A 243 -9.29 -6.18 -27.17
N THR A 244 -9.72 -7.38 -26.78
CA THR A 244 -11.02 -7.69 -26.19
C THR A 244 -10.84 -8.41 -24.86
N LEU A 245 -11.91 -8.47 -24.06
CA LEU A 245 -11.88 -9.21 -22.80
C LEU A 245 -11.69 -10.72 -23.05
N ASP A 246 -12.22 -11.23 -24.17
CA ASP A 246 -12.13 -12.63 -24.57
C ASP A 246 -10.68 -13.08 -24.91
N ASP A 247 -9.79 -12.13 -25.21
CA ASP A 247 -8.37 -12.42 -25.48
C ASP A 247 -7.57 -12.75 -24.20
N LEU A 248 -8.13 -12.48 -23.01
CA LEU A 248 -7.47 -12.72 -21.73
C LEU A 248 -7.67 -14.17 -21.25
N PRO A 249 -6.78 -14.73 -20.40
CA PRO A 249 -7.03 -16.01 -19.74
C PRO A 249 -8.34 -16.01 -18.95
N ILE A 250 -8.98 -17.17 -18.87
CA ILE A 250 -10.27 -17.35 -18.21
C ILE A 250 -10.26 -16.90 -16.74
N GLU A 251 -9.13 -17.02 -16.04
CA GLU A 251 -9.02 -16.55 -14.65
C GLU A 251 -9.14 -15.03 -14.56
N ILE A 252 -8.54 -14.29 -15.50
CA ILE A 252 -8.63 -12.83 -15.54
C ILE A 252 -10.03 -12.40 -15.98
N GLN A 253 -10.62 -13.11 -16.94
CA GLN A 253 -12.02 -12.88 -17.33
C GLN A 253 -12.96 -13.04 -16.13
N ASN A 254 -12.80 -14.11 -15.36
CA ASN A 254 -13.60 -14.40 -14.16
C ASN A 254 -13.45 -13.33 -13.07
N MET A 255 -12.28 -12.73 -12.92
CA MET A 255 -12.09 -11.60 -11.99
C MET A 255 -12.93 -10.39 -12.37
N MET A 256 -13.20 -10.16 -13.67
CA MET A 256 -14.00 -9.02 -14.15
C MET A 256 -15.51 -9.26 -14.10
N LEU A 257 -15.93 -10.51 -13.92
CA LEU A 257 -17.33 -10.90 -13.94
C LEU A 257 -17.95 -10.77 -12.53
N PRO A 258 -19.05 -10.01 -12.36
CA PRO A 258 -19.72 -9.93 -11.07
C PRO A 258 -20.40 -11.27 -10.75
N GLY A 259 -20.00 -11.91 -9.66
CA GLY A 259 -20.79 -12.96 -9.00
C GLY A 259 -20.73 -14.38 -9.61
N GLY A 260 -19.62 -14.79 -10.21
CA GLY A 260 -19.29 -16.20 -10.52
C GLY A 260 -20.18 -16.97 -11.53
N GLN A 261 -21.36 -16.44 -11.88
CA GLN A 261 -22.31 -17.03 -12.82
C GLN A 261 -22.60 -16.13 -14.04
N ALA A 262 -22.08 -14.90 -14.04
CA ALA A 262 -22.23 -14.01 -15.19
C ALA A 262 -21.31 -14.46 -16.33
N THR A 263 -21.82 -14.44 -17.57
CA THR A 263 -21.00 -14.63 -18.78
C THR A 263 -20.45 -13.29 -19.28
N ILE A 264 -19.41 -13.33 -20.11
CA ILE A 264 -18.88 -12.12 -20.77
C ILE A 264 -19.97 -11.40 -21.59
N ASP A 265 -20.78 -12.14 -22.34
CA ASP A 265 -21.92 -11.59 -23.09
C ASP A 265 -22.89 -10.82 -22.18
N TRP A 266 -23.16 -11.35 -20.98
CA TRP A 266 -24.01 -10.69 -20.01
C TRP A 266 -23.39 -9.36 -19.56
N LEU A 267 -22.07 -9.32 -19.31
CA LEU A 267 -21.36 -8.11 -18.89
C LEU A 267 -21.42 -7.02 -19.96
N TYR A 268 -21.18 -7.36 -21.23
CA TYR A 268 -21.30 -6.43 -22.36
C TYR A 268 -22.73 -5.88 -22.47
N ARG A 269 -23.73 -6.76 -22.43
CA ARG A 269 -25.14 -6.34 -22.49
C ARG A 269 -25.53 -5.43 -21.32
N TYR A 270 -25.13 -5.78 -20.11
CA TYR A 270 -25.42 -5.00 -18.91
C TYR A 270 -24.90 -3.56 -19.01
N TRP A 271 -23.64 -3.38 -19.43
CA TRP A 271 -23.06 -2.05 -19.56
C TRP A 271 -23.65 -1.27 -20.75
N ALA A 272 -23.93 -1.93 -21.87
CA ALA A 272 -24.60 -1.29 -23.01
C ALA A 272 -26.00 -0.78 -22.63
N GLU A 273 -26.79 -1.58 -21.91
CA GLU A 273 -28.10 -1.16 -21.39
C GLU A 273 -28.00 -0.01 -20.39
N ARG A 274 -26.99 -0.05 -19.53
CA ARG A 274 -26.75 1.02 -18.54
C ARG A 274 -26.36 2.33 -19.21
N ASP A 275 -25.45 2.30 -20.18
CA ASP A 275 -25.04 3.48 -20.93
C ASP A 275 -26.21 4.06 -21.74
N ALA A 276 -27.04 3.20 -22.34
CA ALA A 276 -28.27 3.62 -23.03
C ALA A 276 -29.27 4.29 -22.07
N LYS A 277 -29.45 3.76 -20.86
CA LYS A 277 -30.31 4.37 -19.83
C LYS A 277 -29.76 5.70 -19.34
N GLU A 278 -28.46 5.82 -19.12
CA GLU A 278 -27.82 7.08 -18.72
C GLU A 278 -27.91 8.15 -19.82
N ALA A 279 -27.80 7.76 -21.10
CA ALA A 279 -28.00 8.65 -22.24
C ALA A 279 -29.46 9.10 -22.41
N ALA A 280 -30.42 8.19 -22.25
CA ALA A 280 -31.86 8.51 -22.33
C ALA A 280 -32.36 9.30 -21.11
N GLY A 281 -31.74 9.08 -19.94
CA GLY A 281 -32.12 9.68 -18.67
C GLY A 281 -31.66 11.12 -18.44
N GLY A 282 -30.93 11.73 -19.39
CA GLY A 282 -30.71 13.17 -19.45
C GLY A 282 -30.31 13.82 -18.12
N GLY A 283 -29.27 13.30 -17.45
CA GLY A 283 -28.50 14.08 -16.46
C GLY A 283 -29.27 14.69 -15.28
N THR A 284 -30.29 14.04 -14.73
CA THR A 284 -30.75 14.41 -13.38
C THR A 284 -29.81 13.74 -12.36
N GLY A 285 -28.81 14.50 -11.91
CA GLY A 285 -27.71 14.06 -11.06
C GLY A 285 -28.13 13.17 -9.89
N GLY A 286 -28.06 11.85 -10.11
CA GLY A 286 -28.14 10.84 -9.07
C GLY A 286 -26.81 10.84 -8.32
N THR A 287 -26.79 11.51 -7.18
CA THR A 287 -25.77 11.29 -6.15
C THR A 287 -25.63 9.79 -5.93
N ASP A 288 -24.46 9.24 -6.28
CA ASP A 288 -24.02 7.88 -5.94
C ASP A 288 -23.99 7.74 -4.40
N GLY A 289 -25.17 7.55 -3.81
CA GLY A 289 -25.33 7.15 -2.42
C GLY A 289 -24.89 5.71 -2.30
N GLY A 290 -23.66 5.50 -1.83
CA GLY A 290 -23.16 4.21 -1.41
C GLY A 290 -24.04 3.65 -0.29
N GLY A 291 -25.03 2.85 -0.66
CA GLY A 291 -25.79 2.02 0.27
C GLY A 291 -24.92 0.87 0.75
N GLY A 292 -24.07 1.13 1.75
CA GLY A 292 -23.45 0.11 2.56
C GLY A 292 -24.52 -0.62 3.37
N GLY A 293 -25.09 -1.67 2.79
CA GLY A 293 -25.99 -2.57 3.50
C GLY A 293 -25.20 -3.43 4.48
N THR A 294 -25.16 -3.04 5.74
CA THR A 294 -24.79 -3.95 6.84
C THR A 294 -25.94 -4.92 7.05
N GLY A 295 -25.84 -6.10 6.43
CA GLY A 295 -26.65 -7.26 6.77
C GLY A 295 -26.17 -7.83 8.11
N GLY A 296 -26.91 -7.54 9.18
CA GLY A 296 -26.82 -8.28 10.43
C GLY A 296 -27.59 -9.58 10.32
N GLY A 297 -26.92 -10.68 10.62
CA GLY A 297 -27.45 -12.01 10.88
C GLY A 297 -26.58 -12.68 11.94
#